data_AF-A0A7C5WQ05-F1
#
_entry.id   AF-A0A7C5WQ05-F1
#
_cell.length_a   1.000
_cell.length_b   1.000
_cell.length_c   1.000
_cell.angle_alpha   90.00
_cell.angle_beta   90.00
_cell.angle_gamma   90.00
#
_symmetry.space_group_name_H-M   'P 1'
#
loop_
_entity.id
_entity.type
_entity.pdbx_description
1 polymer ?
#
loop_
_entity_poly.entity_id
_entity_poly.type
_entity_poly.pdbx_seq_one_letter_code
_entity_poly.pdbx_strand_id
1 'polypeptide(L)'
;MKAGGVMHFVRNHVRGISPKVKINFFRQMGILTNSGITILKALRLMYRSSRGNMRYLLRDTITLIEQGNDFSKIGLYYVVFFDKTTVAMIKAGEKSGNLPTILKEIFLNLDKKAKFKKKIIGAMMMPTFTFFIAIGVVFFMAIKVIPEFSKFLSSMGAKLPSLTQMVLDISNFLLTYWEDILLYFGTTVFTCVLLYK
;
A
#
# COMPACT_ATOMS: atom_id res chain seq x y z
N MET A 1 29.57 23.41 -3.50
CA MET A 1 28.97 22.18 -4.07
C MET A 1 27.51 22.45 -4.42
N LYS A 2 27.08 22.15 -5.65
CA LYS A 2 25.78 22.54 -6.21
C LYS A 2 24.59 21.93 -5.44
N ALA A 3 23.66 22.76 -5.00
CA ALA A 3 22.45 22.39 -4.25
C ALA A 3 21.57 21.31 -4.93
N GLY A 4 21.69 21.14 -6.26
CA GLY A 4 20.96 20.11 -7.01
C GLY A 4 21.43 18.67 -6.77
N GLY A 5 22.70 18.45 -6.39
CA GLY A 5 23.25 17.09 -6.20
C GLY A 5 22.79 16.44 -4.89
N VAL A 6 22.67 17.21 -3.82
CA VAL A 6 22.26 16.73 -2.49
C VAL A 6 20.77 16.35 -2.49
N MET A 7 19.91 17.13 -3.14
CA MET A 7 18.48 16.82 -3.26
C MET A 7 18.21 15.51 -4.02
N HIS A 8 18.99 15.22 -5.07
CA HIS A 8 18.81 13.98 -5.84
C HIS A 8 19.28 12.74 -5.06
N PHE A 9 20.35 12.87 -4.27
CA PHE A 9 20.89 11.80 -3.43
C PHE A 9 19.96 11.43 -2.26
N VAL A 10 19.30 12.44 -1.69
CA VAL A 10 18.33 12.30 -0.60
C VAL A 10 17.02 11.65 -1.07
N ARG A 11 16.52 12.00 -2.25
CA ARG A 11 15.21 11.52 -2.75
C ARG A 11 15.11 10.00 -2.93
N ASN A 12 16.22 9.34 -3.31
CA ASN A 12 16.21 7.91 -3.60
C ASN A 12 16.23 7.03 -2.34
N HIS A 13 16.90 7.44 -1.27
CA HIS A 13 16.98 6.65 -0.04
C HIS A 13 15.66 6.67 0.75
N VAL A 14 14.90 7.78 0.70
CA VAL A 14 13.66 7.90 1.47
C VAL A 14 12.49 7.12 0.85
N ARG A 15 12.53 6.84 -0.46
CA ARG A 15 11.50 6.08 -1.17
C ARG A 15 11.38 4.60 -0.74
N GLY A 16 12.40 4.05 -0.06
CA GLY A 16 12.40 2.65 0.39
C GLY A 16 11.99 2.42 1.84
N ILE A 17 11.50 3.43 2.57
CA ILE A 17 11.11 3.26 3.98
C ILE A 17 9.65 2.78 4.05
N SER A 18 9.42 1.63 4.68
CA SER A 18 8.07 1.07 4.78
C SER A 18 7.16 1.92 5.68
N PRO A 19 5.83 1.94 5.42
CA PRO A 19 4.88 2.66 6.28
C PRO A 19 4.95 2.24 7.75
N LYS A 20 5.22 0.96 8.02
CA LYS A 20 5.39 0.42 9.38
C LYS A 20 6.59 1.05 10.10
N VAL A 21 7.72 1.22 9.40
CA VAL A 21 8.91 1.89 9.96
C VAL A 21 8.63 3.37 10.23
N LYS A 22 7.93 4.06 9.32
CA LYS A 22 7.49 5.45 9.52
C LYS A 22 6.56 5.59 10.75
N ILE A 23 5.58 4.71 10.91
CA ILE A 23 4.69 4.71 12.10
C ILE A 23 5.49 4.50 13.39
N ASN A 24 6.41 3.53 13.40
CA ASN A 24 7.26 3.27 14.55
C ASN A 24 8.19 4.45 14.88
N PHE A 25 8.66 5.18 13.88
CA PHE A 25 9.44 6.40 14.09
C PHE A 25 8.65 7.44 14.90
N PHE A 26 7.44 7.80 14.45
CA PHE A 26 6.62 8.78 15.16
C PHE A 26 6.18 8.30 16.54
N ARG A 27 5.92 6.99 16.69
CA ARG A 27 5.62 6.39 18.00
C ARG A 27 6.78 6.56 18.97
N GLN A 28 8.01 6.19 18.56
CA GLN A 28 9.19 6.30 19.42
C GLN A 28 9.54 7.75 19.71
N MET A 29 9.50 8.63 18.71
CA MET A 29 9.69 10.07 18.91
C MET A 29 8.69 10.65 19.90
N GLY A 30 7.39 10.33 19.77
CA GLY A 30 6.36 10.76 20.71
C GLY A 30 6.61 10.26 22.14
N ILE A 31 6.96 8.99 22.31
CA ILE A 31 7.28 8.43 23.65
C ILE A 31 8.49 9.15 24.26
N LEU A 32 9.60 9.23 23.54
CA LEU A 32 10.85 9.81 24.05
C LEU A 32 10.66 11.30 24.40
N THR A 33 10.04 12.07 23.50
CA THR A 33 9.82 13.51 23.71
C THR A 33 8.79 13.79 24.81
N ASN A 34 7.78 12.94 24.98
CA ASN A 34 6.83 13.05 26.09
C ASN A 34 7.47 12.70 27.45
N SER A 35 8.56 11.93 27.47
CA SER A 35 9.39 11.70 28.65
C SER A 35 10.41 12.82 28.92
N GLY A 36 10.29 13.97 28.25
CA GLY A 36 11.19 15.12 28.43
C GLY A 36 12.53 14.99 27.70
N ILE A 37 12.73 13.95 26.87
CA ILE A 37 13.94 13.80 26.07
C ILE A 37 13.89 14.79 24.90
N THR A 38 14.96 15.57 24.73
CA THR A 38 15.06 16.52 23.61
C THR A 38 15.01 15.79 22.26
N ILE A 39 14.48 16.45 21.22
CA ILE A 39 14.34 15.90 19.86
C ILE A 39 15.68 15.35 19.36
N LEU A 40 16.75 16.12 19.52
CA LEU A 40 18.09 15.72 19.08
C LEU A 40 18.56 14.42 19.78
N LYS A 41 18.35 14.31 21.10
CA LYS A 41 18.71 13.11 21.85
C LYS A 41 17.84 11.92 21.45
N ALA A 42 16.54 12.12 21.24
CA ALA A 42 15.63 11.09 20.77
C ALA A 42 16.05 10.54 19.40
N LEU A 43 16.38 11.42 18.44
CA LEU A 43 16.86 11.03 17.11
C LEU A 43 18.17 10.23 17.19
N ARG A 44 19.12 10.64 18.03
CA ARG A 44 20.38 9.91 18.26
C ARG A 44 20.14 8.51 18.84
N LEU A 45 19.19 8.36 19.77
CA LEU A 45 18.82 7.05 20.32
C LEU A 45 18.25 6.13 19.23
N MET A 46 17.33 6.66 18.41
CA MET A 46 16.73 5.91 17.32
C MET A 46 17.72 5.59 16.20
N TYR A 47 18.71 6.46 15.96
CA TYR A 47 19.77 6.23 14.98
C TYR A 47 20.59 4.98 15.33
N ARG A 48 20.90 4.75 16.61
CA ARG A 48 21.68 3.60 17.08
C ARG A 48 21.00 2.25 16.78
N SER A 49 19.68 2.19 16.83
CA SER A 49 18.90 0.98 16.56
C SER A 49 18.42 0.85 15.11
N SER A 50 18.62 1.87 14.28
CA SER A 50 18.15 1.91 12.89
C SER A 50 19.11 1.26 11.90
N ARG A 51 18.56 0.77 10.78
CA ARG A 51 19.31 0.14 9.68
C ARG A 51 18.81 0.66 8.32
N GLY A 52 19.63 0.45 7.28
CA GLY A 52 19.29 0.80 5.90
C GLY A 52 18.89 2.27 5.71
N ASN A 53 17.89 2.51 4.87
CA ASN A 53 17.39 3.84 4.51
C ASN A 53 16.98 4.71 5.71
N MET A 54 16.44 4.11 6.77
CA MET A 54 16.07 4.85 7.98
C MET A 54 17.28 5.42 8.71
N ARG A 55 18.39 4.68 8.73
CA ARG A 55 19.63 5.14 9.37
C ARG A 55 20.23 6.34 8.64
N TYR A 56 20.18 6.35 7.31
CA TYR A 56 20.62 7.49 6.50
C TYR A 56 19.75 8.72 6.74
N LEU A 57 18.43 8.57 6.71
CA LEU A 57 17.49 9.67 7.01
C LEU A 57 17.75 10.26 8.40
N LEU A 58 17.95 9.42 9.41
CA LEU A 58 18.21 9.88 10.78
C LEU A 58 19.55 10.61 10.90
N ARG A 59 20.62 10.08 10.29
CA ARG A 59 21.94 10.74 10.28
C ARG A 59 21.85 12.16 9.72
N ASP A 60 21.22 12.28 8.56
CA ASP A 60 21.14 13.56 7.86
C ASP A 60 20.20 14.52 8.61
N THR A 61 19.11 14.02 9.19
CA THR A 61 18.22 14.81 10.07
C THR A 61 18.94 15.31 11.32
N ILE A 62 19.72 14.45 12.00
CA ILE A 62 20.51 14.83 13.18
C ILE A 62 21.48 15.95 12.83
N THR A 63 22.22 15.79 11.72
CA THR A 63 23.20 16.77 11.26
C THR A 63 22.54 18.14 11.01
N LEU A 64 21.37 18.15 10.36
CA LEU A 64 20.65 19.40 10.08
C LEU A 64 20.10 20.08 11.35
N ILE A 65 19.64 19.31 12.34
CA ILE A 65 19.20 19.87 13.63
C ILE A 65 20.39 20.44 14.40
N GLU A 66 21.55 19.78 14.37
CA GLU A 66 22.79 20.28 15.00
C GLU A 66 23.27 21.60 14.37
N GLN A 67 22.95 21.82 13.09
CA GLN A 67 23.20 23.09 12.40
C GLN A 67 22.16 24.18 12.73
N GLY A 68 21.19 23.91 13.62
CA GLY A 68 20.18 24.87 14.05
C GLY A 68 18.96 24.99 13.14
N ASN A 69 18.74 24.02 12.23
CA ASN A 69 17.52 24.02 11.42
C ASN A 69 16.31 23.53 12.22
N ASP A 70 15.16 24.17 12.00
CA ASP A 70 13.87 23.71 12.52
C ASP A 70 13.54 22.30 11.99
N PHE A 71 12.96 21.44 12.83
CA PHE A 71 12.55 20.10 12.45
C PHE A 71 11.48 20.11 11.34
N SER A 72 10.57 21.09 11.34
CA SER A 72 9.61 21.25 10.23
C SER A 72 10.28 21.60 8.90
N LYS A 73 11.32 22.44 8.91
CA LYS A 73 12.08 22.78 7.69
C LYS A 73 12.80 21.57 7.14
N ILE A 74 13.35 20.71 8.00
CA ILE A 74 14.01 19.47 7.58
C ILE A 74 13.03 18.54 6.88
N GLY A 75 11.80 18.43 7.39
CA GLY A 75 10.75 17.62 6.77
C GLY A 75 10.47 17.98 5.30
N LEU A 76 10.68 19.24 4.90
CA LEU A 76 10.52 19.68 3.50
C LEU A 76 11.55 19.07 2.55
N TYR A 77 12.73 18.67 3.03
CA TYR A 77 13.72 17.95 2.21
C TYR A 77 13.35 16.48 1.98
N TYR A 78 12.46 15.94 2.82
CA TYR A 78 12.13 14.51 2.88
C TYR A 78 10.63 14.26 2.70
N VAL A 79 10.01 14.90 1.71
CA VAL A 79 8.54 14.91 1.47
C VAL A 79 7.89 13.53 1.34
N VAL A 80 8.66 12.50 0.97
CA VAL A 80 8.16 11.12 0.88
C VAL A 80 7.94 10.52 2.28
N PHE A 81 8.79 10.88 3.26
CA PHE A 81 8.65 10.44 4.64
C PHE A 81 7.82 11.43 5.47
N PHE A 82 8.07 12.73 5.34
CA PHE A 82 7.27 13.79 5.98
C PHE A 82 6.34 14.41 4.94
N ASP A 83 5.15 13.83 4.78
CA ASP A 83 4.14 14.40 3.88
C ASP A 83 3.74 15.81 4.32
N LYS A 84 3.08 16.56 3.43
CA LYS A 84 2.71 17.97 3.67
C LYS A 84 1.95 18.16 4.98
N THR A 85 1.02 17.25 5.30
CA THR A 85 0.24 17.29 6.54
C THR A 85 1.13 17.04 7.77
N THR A 86 2.05 16.08 7.69
CA THR A 86 3.04 15.80 8.75
C THR A 86 3.91 17.02 9.02
N VAL A 87 4.45 17.65 7.97
CA VAL A 87 5.29 18.86 8.11
C VAL A 87 4.49 20.02 8.73
N ALA A 88 3.25 20.23 8.28
CA ALA A 88 2.39 21.28 8.83
C ALA A 88 2.08 21.06 10.32
N MET A 89 1.81 19.81 10.71
CA MET A 89 1.62 19.44 12.12
C MET A 89 2.89 19.71 12.93
N ILE A 90 4.06 19.23 12.48
CA ILE A 90 5.35 19.48 13.15
C ILE A 90 5.57 20.98 13.33
N LYS A 91 5.38 21.78 12.28
CA LYS A 91 5.52 23.24 12.34
C LYS A 91 4.61 23.89 13.37
N ALA A 92 3.36 23.41 13.48
CA ALA A 92 2.43 23.88 14.50
C ALA A 92 2.94 23.53 15.92
N GLY A 93 3.43 22.31 16.12
CA GLY A 93 3.99 21.86 17.40
C GLY A 93 5.27 22.59 17.81
N GLU A 94 6.13 22.94 16.86
CA GLU A 94 7.31 23.78 17.12
C GLU A 94 6.91 25.18 17.56
N LYS A 95 5.99 25.82 16.82
CA LYS A 95 5.50 27.17 17.16
C LYS A 95 4.78 27.23 18.50
N SER A 96 4.03 26.18 18.85
CA SER A 96 3.28 26.12 20.10
C SER A 96 4.11 25.55 21.27
N GLY A 97 5.37 25.16 21.05
CA GLY A 97 6.20 24.48 22.04
C GLY A 97 5.68 23.11 22.48
N ASN A 98 4.68 22.56 21.79
CA ASN A 98 4.00 21.31 22.18
C ASN A 98 4.25 20.19 21.16
N LEU A 99 5.49 20.08 20.71
CA LEU A 99 5.88 19.04 19.77
C LEU A 99 5.63 17.60 20.27
N PRO A 100 5.80 17.25 21.57
CA PRO A 100 5.52 15.91 22.06
C PRO A 100 4.07 15.44 21.78
N THR A 101 3.09 16.31 22.04
CA THR A 101 1.68 16.02 21.76
C THR A 101 1.44 15.84 20.27
N ILE A 102 2.01 16.73 19.45
CA ILE A 102 1.86 16.67 18.00
C ILE A 102 2.48 15.39 17.40
N LEU A 103 3.65 14.96 17.88
CA LEU A 103 4.28 13.71 17.42
C LEU A 103 3.42 12.49 17.73
N LYS A 104 2.77 12.48 18.90
CA LYS A 104 1.79 11.45 19.28
C LYS A 104 0.57 11.47 18.36
N GLU A 105 0.03 12.64 18.05
CA GLU A 105 -1.09 12.79 17.11
C GLU A 105 -0.73 12.33 15.69
N ILE A 106 0.47 12.65 15.20
CA ILE A 106 0.96 12.16 13.91
C ILE A 106 1.01 10.62 13.91
N PHE A 107 1.55 10.02 14.98
CA PHE A 107 1.55 8.57 15.15
C PHE A 107 0.13 7.98 15.09
N LEU A 108 -0.80 8.52 15.88
CA LEU A 108 -2.18 8.04 15.94
C LEU A 108 -2.86 8.13 14.57
N ASN A 109 -2.64 9.23 13.84
CA ASN A 109 -3.17 9.42 12.50
C ASN A 109 -2.62 8.39 11.51
N LEU A 110 -1.31 8.13 11.52
CA LEU A 110 -0.71 7.14 10.64
C LEU A 110 -1.13 5.71 11.00
N ASP A 111 -1.21 5.38 12.30
CA ASP A 111 -1.63 4.07 12.79
C ASP A 111 -3.11 3.78 12.46
N LYS A 112 -4.00 4.77 12.63
CA LYS A 112 -5.40 4.69 12.22
C LYS A 112 -5.54 4.46 10.71
N LYS A 113 -4.81 5.21 9.88
CA LYS A 113 -4.80 5.03 8.42
C LYS A 113 -4.34 3.62 8.04
N ALA A 114 -3.26 3.12 8.65
CA ALA A 114 -2.76 1.77 8.38
C ALA A 114 -3.75 0.67 8.81
N LYS A 115 -4.37 0.81 9.98
CA LYS A 115 -5.40 -0.12 10.47
C LYS A 115 -6.64 -0.11 9.58
N PHE A 116 -7.08 1.06 9.14
CA PHE A 116 -8.21 1.21 8.23
C PHE A 116 -7.94 0.53 6.89
N LYS A 117 -6.77 0.79 6.29
CA LYS A 117 -6.32 0.13 5.07
C LYS A 117 -6.25 -1.39 5.23
N LYS A 118 -5.71 -1.89 6.35
CA LYS A 118 -5.71 -3.33 6.66
C LYS A 118 -7.12 -3.91 6.78
N LYS A 119 -8.06 -3.18 7.39
CA LYS A 119 -9.47 -3.61 7.53
C LYS A 119 -10.17 -3.68 6.18
N ILE A 120 -9.96 -2.70 5.29
CA ILE A 120 -10.50 -2.72 3.93
C ILE A 120 -9.96 -3.93 3.16
N ILE A 121 -8.63 -4.11 3.14
CA ILE A 121 -8.00 -5.22 2.42
C ILE A 121 -8.51 -6.56 2.96
N GLY A 122 -8.61 -6.71 4.29
CA GLY A 122 -9.15 -7.92 4.92
C GLY A 122 -10.60 -8.19 4.52
N ALA A 123 -11.45 -7.16 4.49
CA ALA A 123 -12.86 -7.29 4.10
C ALA A 123 -13.03 -7.62 2.61
N MET A 124 -12.13 -7.16 1.73
CA MET A 124 -12.19 -7.43 0.29
C MET A 124 -11.62 -8.81 -0.10
N MET A 125 -10.80 -9.42 0.76
CA MET A 125 -10.13 -10.68 0.45
C MET A 125 -11.12 -11.85 0.25
N MET A 126 -12.11 -11.98 1.13
CA MET A 126 -13.11 -13.06 1.04
C MET A 126 -14.05 -12.89 -0.17
N PRO A 127 -14.67 -11.73 -0.44
CA PRO A 127 -15.46 -11.51 -1.65
C PRO A 127 -14.66 -11.79 -2.92
N THR A 128 -13.41 -11.34 -2.98
CA THR A 128 -12.54 -11.56 -4.15
C THR A 128 -12.32 -13.06 -4.36
N PHE A 129 -11.93 -13.80 -3.32
CA PHE A 129 -11.70 -15.25 -3.39
C PHE A 129 -12.94 -16.04 -3.80
N THR A 130 -14.09 -15.78 -3.16
CA THR A 130 -15.35 -16.46 -3.51
C THR A 130 -15.79 -16.14 -4.94
N PHE A 131 -15.64 -14.89 -5.37
CA PHE A 131 -15.94 -14.48 -6.73
C PHE A 131 -15.08 -15.22 -7.77
N PHE A 132 -13.78 -15.38 -7.49
CA PHE A 132 -12.88 -16.17 -8.32
C PHE A 132 -13.31 -17.63 -8.46
N ILE A 133 -13.66 -18.28 -7.35
CA ILE A 133 -14.13 -19.68 -7.37
C ILE A 133 -15.42 -19.77 -8.18
N ALA A 134 -16.38 -18.88 -7.94
CA ALA A 134 -17.66 -18.87 -8.65
C ALA A 134 -17.48 -18.74 -10.16
N ILE A 135 -16.64 -17.79 -10.60
CA ILE A 135 -16.29 -17.65 -12.02
C ILE A 135 -15.60 -18.92 -12.54
N GLY A 136 -14.61 -19.43 -11.83
CA GLY A 136 -13.89 -20.65 -12.24
C GLY A 136 -14.81 -21.84 -12.45
N VAL A 137 -15.81 -22.04 -11.58
CA VAL A 137 -16.82 -23.09 -11.71
C VAL A 137 -17.69 -22.89 -12.95
N VAL A 138 -18.17 -21.67 -13.20
CA VAL A 138 -18.99 -21.35 -14.38
C VAL A 138 -18.21 -21.61 -15.67
N PHE A 139 -16.95 -21.18 -15.74
CA PHE A 139 -16.07 -21.46 -16.88
C PHE A 139 -15.83 -22.96 -17.04
N PHE A 140 -15.52 -23.69 -15.97
CA PHE A 140 -15.34 -25.14 -16.02
C PHE A 140 -16.59 -25.85 -16.57
N MET A 141 -17.77 -25.46 -16.09
CA MET A 141 -19.04 -25.98 -16.61
C MET A 141 -19.21 -25.69 -18.09
N ALA A 142 -19.01 -24.44 -18.51
CA ALA A 142 -19.16 -24.03 -19.90
C ALA A 142 -18.21 -24.79 -20.85
N ILE A 143 -16.96 -24.97 -20.45
CA ILE A 143 -15.89 -25.55 -21.29
C ILE A 143 -15.98 -27.09 -21.36
N LYS A 144 -16.23 -27.75 -20.24
CA LYS A 144 -16.18 -29.22 -20.15
C LYS A 144 -17.57 -29.86 -20.14
N VAL A 145 -18.45 -29.37 -19.28
CA VAL A 145 -19.72 -30.04 -18.97
C VAL A 145 -20.75 -29.82 -20.08
N ILE A 146 -20.91 -28.58 -20.55
CA ILE A 146 -21.94 -28.25 -21.56
C ILE A 146 -21.67 -28.97 -22.91
N PRO A 147 -20.44 -29.03 -23.45
CA PRO A 147 -20.18 -29.73 -24.70
C PRO A 147 -20.38 -31.24 -24.60
N GLU A 148 -20.03 -31.86 -23.46
CA GLU A 148 -20.31 -33.27 -23.22
C GLU A 148 -21.81 -33.56 -23.17
N PHE A 149 -22.57 -32.71 -22.49
CA PHE A 149 -24.03 -32.82 -22.45
C PHE A 149 -24.66 -32.65 -23.84
N SER A 150 -24.13 -31.72 -24.65
CA SER A 150 -24.55 -31.53 -26.04
C SER A 150 -24.27 -32.76 -26.91
N LYS A 151 -23.10 -33.39 -26.76
CA LYS A 151 -22.77 -34.65 -27.46
C LYS A 151 -23.70 -35.78 -27.05
N PHE A 152 -24.02 -35.89 -25.77
CA PHE A 152 -24.97 -36.86 -25.24
C PHE A 152 -26.36 -36.70 -25.86
N LEU A 153 -26.93 -35.48 -25.87
CA LEU A 153 -28.23 -35.20 -26.50
C LEU A 153 -28.24 -35.51 -28.01
N SER A 154 -27.15 -35.17 -28.71
CA SER A 154 -27.03 -35.44 -30.15
C SER A 154 -26.99 -36.95 -30.45
N SER A 155 -26.40 -37.76 -29.56
CA SER A 155 -26.39 -39.22 -29.70
C SER A 155 -27.78 -39.87 -29.57
N MET A 156 -28.74 -39.18 -28.96
CA MET A 156 -30.14 -39.62 -28.85
C MET A 156 -31.02 -39.17 -30.03
N GLY A 157 -30.44 -38.54 -31.07
CA GLY A 157 -31.18 -38.07 -32.25
C GLY A 157 -32.01 -36.79 -32.01
N ALA A 158 -31.86 -36.13 -30.85
CA ALA A 158 -32.55 -34.89 -30.54
C ALA A 158 -31.78 -33.68 -31.09
N LYS A 159 -32.45 -32.78 -31.80
CA LYS A 159 -31.88 -31.46 -32.14
C LYS A 159 -31.83 -30.59 -30.89
N LEU A 160 -30.72 -29.89 -30.69
CA LEU A 160 -30.54 -28.94 -29.60
C LEU A 160 -31.58 -27.82 -29.72
N PRO A 161 -32.35 -27.52 -28.66
CA PRO A 161 -33.17 -26.31 -28.58
C PRO A 161 -32.32 -25.04 -28.82
N SER A 162 -32.94 -24.00 -29.37
CA SER A 162 -32.27 -22.72 -29.65
C SER A 162 -31.65 -22.07 -28.40
N LEU A 163 -32.27 -22.27 -27.23
CA LEU A 163 -31.75 -21.81 -25.94
C LEU A 163 -30.41 -22.47 -25.58
N THR A 164 -30.23 -23.76 -25.86
CA THR A 164 -28.98 -24.49 -25.59
C THR A 164 -27.89 -24.14 -26.60
N GLN A 165 -28.24 -23.83 -27.84
CA GLN A 165 -27.31 -23.31 -28.84
C GLN A 165 -26.75 -21.94 -28.45
N MET A 166 -27.60 -21.02 -27.97
CA MET A 166 -27.13 -19.72 -27.46
C MET A 166 -26.14 -19.88 -26.30
N VAL A 167 -26.36 -20.84 -25.40
CA VAL A 167 -25.44 -21.14 -24.30
C VAL A 167 -24.11 -21.74 -24.79
N LEU A 168 -24.15 -22.59 -25.82
CA LEU A 168 -22.94 -23.11 -26.49
C LEU A 168 -22.16 -22.01 -27.21
N ASP A 169 -22.84 -21.07 -27.85
CA ASP A 169 -22.20 -19.94 -28.53
C ASP A 169 -21.51 -19.00 -27.51
N ILE A 170 -22.16 -18.75 -26.37
CA ILE A 170 -21.55 -18.01 -25.24
C ILE A 170 -20.35 -18.79 -24.68
N SER A 171 -20.46 -20.11 -24.56
CA SER A 171 -19.34 -20.95 -24.11
C SER A 171 -18.15 -20.90 -25.07
N ASN A 172 -18.38 -20.98 -26.38
CA ASN A 172 -17.34 -20.90 -27.40
C ASN A 172 -16.67 -19.50 -27.42
N PHE A 173 -17.44 -18.44 -27.17
CA PHE A 173 -16.90 -17.10 -26.97
C PHE A 173 -15.99 -17.04 -25.73
N LEU A 174 -16.46 -17.57 -24.59
CA LEU A 174 -15.67 -17.64 -23.36
C LEU A 174 -14.40 -18.50 -23.52
N LEU A 175 -14.46 -19.59 -24.28
CA LEU A 175 -13.33 -20.44 -24.66
C LEU A 175 -12.30 -19.75 -25.54
N THR A 176 -12.71 -18.78 -26.36
CA THR A 176 -11.81 -18.06 -27.25
C THR A 176 -11.02 -16.99 -26.49
N TYR A 177 -11.65 -16.35 -25.50
CA TYR A 177 -11.06 -15.23 -24.75
C TYR A 177 -10.65 -15.59 -23.31
N TRP A 178 -10.65 -16.86 -22.91
CA TRP A 178 -10.38 -17.26 -21.53
C TRP A 178 -8.99 -16.83 -21.02
N GLU A 179 -7.97 -16.84 -21.89
CA GLU A 179 -6.61 -16.39 -21.56
C GLU A 179 -6.57 -14.87 -21.33
N ASP A 180 -7.22 -14.09 -22.20
CA ASP A 180 -7.32 -12.63 -22.07
C ASP A 180 -8.12 -12.23 -20.83
N ILE A 181 -9.19 -12.97 -20.51
CA ILE A 181 -10.00 -12.76 -19.31
C ILE A 181 -9.19 -13.04 -18.05
N LEU A 182 -8.44 -14.14 -18.00
CA LEU A 182 -7.56 -14.46 -16.86
C LEU A 182 -6.43 -13.44 -16.71
N LEU A 183 -5.83 -13.00 -17.82
CA LEU A 183 -4.77 -11.99 -17.82
C LEU A 183 -5.32 -10.65 -17.32
N TYR A 184 -6.41 -10.16 -17.91
CA TYR A 184 -7.05 -8.90 -17.52
C TYR A 184 -7.43 -8.96 -16.04
N PHE A 185 -8.06 -10.04 -15.59
CA PHE A 185 -8.45 -10.19 -14.19
C PHE A 185 -7.27 -10.28 -13.22
N GLY A 186 -6.22 -11.03 -13.58
CA GLY A 186 -4.98 -11.11 -12.82
C GLY A 186 -4.31 -9.75 -12.68
N THR A 187 -4.29 -8.95 -13.75
CA THR A 187 -3.78 -7.58 -13.71
C THR A 187 -4.67 -6.64 -12.89
N THR A 188 -6.00 -6.78 -12.93
CA THR A 188 -6.91 -5.96 -12.11
C THR A 188 -6.73 -6.26 -10.63
N VAL A 189 -6.61 -7.53 -10.25
CA VAL A 189 -6.37 -7.92 -8.85
C VAL A 189 -4.98 -7.49 -8.41
N PHE A 190 -3.95 -7.68 -9.23
CA PHE A 190 -2.61 -7.19 -8.95
C PHE A 190 -2.59 -5.67 -8.79
N THR A 191 -3.27 -4.92 -9.67
CA THR A 191 -3.35 -3.46 -9.65
C THR A 191 -4.16 -2.95 -8.47
N CYS A 192 -5.29 -3.59 -8.13
CA CYS A 192 -6.01 -3.33 -6.89
C CYS A 192 -5.09 -3.54 -5.69
N VAL A 193 -4.42 -4.69 -5.60
CA VAL A 193 -3.47 -4.99 -4.53
C VAL A 193 -2.33 -3.96 -4.46
N LEU A 194 -1.86 -3.45 -5.59
CA LEU A 194 -0.76 -2.49 -5.69
C LEU A 194 -1.22 -1.04 -5.38
N LEU A 195 -2.40 -0.62 -5.85
CA LEU A 195 -3.04 0.65 -5.47
C LEU A 195 -3.43 0.68 -3.99
N TYR A 196 -3.78 -0.48 -3.44
CA TYR A 196 -3.96 -0.66 -2.00
C TYR A 196 -2.65 -0.85 -1.25
N LYS A 197 -1.47 -0.94 -1.88
CA LYS A 197 -0.16 -1.03 -1.19
C LYS A 197 0.42 0.36 -0.88
#